data_AF-A0A0L0FDK0-F1
#
_entry.id   AF-A0A0L0FDK0-F1
#
_cell.length_a   1.000
_cell.length_b   1.000
_cell.length_c   1.000
_cell.angle_alpha   90.00
_cell.angle_beta   90.00
_cell.angle_gamma   90.00
#
_symmetry.space_group_name_H-M   'P 1'
#
loop_
_entity.id
_entity.type
_entity.pdbx_description
1 polymer ?
#
loop_
_entity_poly.entity_id
_entity_poly.type
_entity_poly.pdbx_seq_one_letter_code
_entity_poly.pdbx_strand_id
1 'polypeptide(L)'
;MLNSLLRFGKDLQKEADTTEELGDQERKKMSNAFSLLAYRDPENSCLAYILAKEEREKLAEELNTCILKCLNIPRVNPIEMLLKQVQVCLDAALERDIASAALVNVKDCLK
;
A
#
# COMPACT_ATOMS: atom_id res chain seq x y z
N MET A 1 -6.91 27.97 -9.41
CA MET A 1 -6.56 26.70 -8.74
C MET A 1 -7.79 25.79 -8.62
N LEU A 2 -8.88 26.21 -7.96
CA LEU A 2 -10.09 25.38 -7.81
C LEU A 2 -10.75 24.95 -9.14
N ASN A 3 -10.93 25.87 -10.09
CA ASN A 3 -11.52 25.55 -11.40
C ASN A 3 -10.71 24.52 -12.20
N SER A 4 -9.37 24.58 -12.09
CA SER A 4 -8.45 23.63 -12.72
C SER A 4 -8.59 22.25 -12.08
N LEU A 5 -8.70 22.19 -10.75
CA LEU A 5 -8.90 20.96 -9.99
C LEU A 5 -10.26 20.32 -10.27
N LEU A 6 -11.32 21.12 -10.34
CA LEU A 6 -12.67 20.65 -10.70
C LEU A 6 -12.74 20.11 -12.13
N ARG A 7 -12.05 20.77 -13.07
CA ARG A 7 -11.96 20.28 -14.44
C ARG A 7 -11.22 18.95 -14.50
N PHE A 8 -10.05 18.87 -13.87
CA PHE A 8 -9.27 17.64 -13.76
C PHE A 8 -10.10 16.49 -13.16
N GLY A 9 -10.83 16.74 -12.07
CA GLY A 9 -11.67 15.73 -11.46
C GLY A 9 -12.82 15.25 -12.35
N LYS A 10 -13.43 16.14 -13.13
CA LYS A 10 -14.46 15.75 -14.12
C LYS A 10 -13.90 14.89 -15.23
N ASP A 11 -12.72 15.26 -15.74
CA ASP A 11 -12.05 14.51 -16.80
C ASP A 11 -11.68 13.09 -16.30
N LEU A 12 -11.17 12.99 -15.07
CA LEU A 12 -10.80 11.71 -14.44
C LEU A 12 -12.03 10.83 -14.13
N GLN A 13 -13.15 11.41 -13.67
CA GLN A 13 -14.38 10.66 -13.41
C GLN A 13 -14.93 10.08 -14.72
N LYS A 14 -14.92 10.87 -15.79
CA LYS A 14 -15.34 10.41 -17.11
C LYS A 14 -14.50 9.22 -17.59
N GLU A 15 -13.19 9.28 -17.38
CA GLU A 15 -12.29 8.17 -17.69
C GLU A 15 -12.67 6.92 -16.89
N ALA A 16 -12.84 7.05 -15.57
CA ALA A 16 -13.24 5.95 -14.68
C ALA A 16 -14.59 5.31 -15.02
N ASP A 17 -15.55 6.12 -15.52
CA ASP A 17 -16.86 5.63 -15.96
C ASP A 17 -16.77 4.87 -17.28
N THR A 18 -15.83 5.23 -18.16
CA THR A 18 -15.61 4.55 -19.46
C THR A 18 -14.71 3.31 -19.37
N THR A 19 -13.94 3.15 -18.30
CA THR A 19 -13.10 1.97 -18.09
C THR A 19 -13.95 0.79 -17.59
N GLU A 20 -14.32 -0.12 -18.50
CA GLU A 20 -15.11 -1.31 -18.16
C GLU A 20 -14.42 -2.23 -17.13
N GLU A 21 -13.09 -2.29 -17.16
CA GLU A 21 -12.26 -3.10 -16.26
C GLU A 21 -12.21 -2.58 -14.81
N LEU A 22 -12.64 -1.34 -14.57
CA LEU A 22 -12.59 -0.74 -13.24
C LEU A 22 -13.72 -1.35 -12.38
N GLY A 23 -13.41 -1.88 -11.19
CA GLY A 23 -14.45 -2.44 -10.33
C GLY A 23 -15.38 -1.37 -9.73
N ASP A 24 -16.56 -1.78 -9.27
CA ASP A 24 -17.52 -0.89 -8.61
C ASP A 24 -16.94 -0.25 -7.33
N GLN A 25 -16.04 -0.96 -6.65
CA GLN A 25 -15.35 -0.45 -5.46
C GLN A 25 -14.40 0.69 -5.82
N GLU A 26 -13.65 0.55 -6.91
CA GLU A 26 -12.72 1.54 -7.42
C GLU A 26 -13.46 2.79 -7.92
N ARG A 27 -14.58 2.61 -8.63
CA ARG A 27 -15.48 3.71 -9.00
C ARG A 27 -16.00 4.46 -7.78
N LYS A 28 -16.41 3.72 -6.74
CA LYS A 28 -16.87 4.31 -5.47
C LYS A 28 -15.76 5.07 -4.75
N LYS A 29 -14.53 4.54 -4.71
CA LYS A 29 -13.37 5.23 -4.13
C LYS A 29 -13.10 6.54 -4.87
N MET A 30 -13.15 6.52 -6.21
CA MET A 30 -12.98 7.71 -7.04
C MET A 30 -14.05 8.77 -6.73
N SER A 31 -15.33 8.38 -6.68
CA SER A 31 -16.45 9.26 -6.34
C SER A 31 -16.34 9.85 -4.93
N ASN A 32 -15.95 9.03 -3.95
CA ASN A 32 -15.72 9.50 -2.58
C ASN A 32 -14.58 10.53 -2.51
N ALA A 33 -13.47 10.28 -3.22
CA ALA A 33 -12.35 11.22 -3.27
C ALA A 33 -12.77 12.58 -3.87
N PHE A 34 -13.60 12.59 -4.92
CA PHE A 34 -14.13 13.83 -5.48
C PHE A 34 -15.14 14.52 -4.58
N SER A 35 -15.92 13.76 -3.82
CA SER A 35 -16.88 14.31 -2.87
C SER A 35 -16.19 15.16 -1.79
N LEU A 36 -14.91 14.91 -1.46
CA LEU A 36 -14.14 15.75 -0.53
C LEU A 36 -14.01 17.21 -1.02
N LEU A 37 -14.00 17.46 -2.33
CA LEU A 37 -13.94 18.82 -2.89
C LEU A 37 -15.21 19.63 -2.64
N ALA A 38 -16.34 18.98 -2.35
CA ALA A 38 -17.59 19.64 -2.04
C ALA A 38 -17.65 20.12 -0.58
N TYR A 39 -16.81 19.56 0.30
CA TYR A 39 -16.74 19.98 1.69
C TYR A 39 -15.88 21.23 1.83
N ARG A 40 -16.38 22.21 2.60
CA ARG A 40 -15.63 23.41 2.96
C ARG A 40 -14.42 23.09 3.82
N ASP A 41 -14.56 22.06 4.66
CA ASP A 41 -13.52 21.50 5.52
C ASP A 41 -13.49 19.97 5.36
N PRO A 42 -12.60 19.44 4.49
CA PRO A 42 -12.54 18.01 4.20
C PRO A 42 -12.10 17.15 5.40
N GLU A 43 -11.30 17.71 6.31
CA GLU A 43 -10.74 16.99 7.47
C GLU A 43 -11.79 16.74 8.56
N ASN A 44 -12.87 17.52 8.57
CA ASN A 44 -14.01 17.33 9.47
C ASN A 44 -15.25 16.75 8.76
N SER A 45 -15.10 16.21 7.55
CA SER A 45 -16.19 15.61 6.79
C SER A 45 -16.46 14.15 7.20
N CYS A 46 -17.59 13.58 6.76
CA CYS A 46 -17.85 12.15 6.92
C CYS A 46 -16.86 11.25 6.16
N LEU A 47 -16.08 11.84 5.24
CA LEU A 47 -15.05 11.17 4.44
C LEU A 47 -13.63 11.48 4.93
N ALA A 48 -13.48 12.12 6.10
CA ALA A 48 -12.19 12.46 6.69
C ALA A 48 -11.27 11.25 6.87
N TYR A 49 -11.83 10.05 7.05
CA TYR A 49 -11.07 8.80 7.17
C TYR A 49 -10.18 8.52 5.94
N ILE A 50 -10.55 9.00 4.75
CA ILE A 50 -9.75 8.84 3.51
C ILE A 50 -8.46 9.66 3.59
N LEU A 51 -8.45 10.74 4.38
CA LEU A 51 -7.31 11.62 4.60
C LEU A 51 -6.44 11.18 5.79
N ALA A 52 -6.88 10.15 6.53
CA ALA A 52 -6.17 9.63 7.70
C ALA A 52 -4.75 9.19 7.33
N LYS A 53 -3.84 9.33 8.29
CA LYS A 53 -2.43 9.02 8.07
C LYS A 53 -2.24 7.56 7.67
N GLU A 54 -2.98 6.67 8.31
CA GLU A 54 -2.95 5.23 8.12
C GLU A 54 -3.36 4.84 6.70
N GLU A 55 -4.41 5.45 6.16
CA GLU A 55 -4.85 5.22 4.77
C GLU A 55 -3.83 5.77 3.77
N ARG A 56 -3.19 6.91 4.07
CA ARG A 56 -2.12 7.47 3.22
C ARG A 56 -0.88 6.57 3.19
N GLU A 57 -0.49 6.03 4.34
CA GLU A 57 0.65 5.10 4.44
C GLU A 57 0.39 3.81 3.67
N LYS A 58 -0.81 3.23 3.82
CA LYS A 58 -1.24 2.05 3.07
C LYS A 58 -1.24 2.29 1.55
N LEU A 59 -1.76 3.44 1.11
CA LEU A 59 -1.75 3.81 -0.30
C LEU A 59 -0.32 3.98 -0.82
N ALA A 60 0.56 4.62 -0.04
CA ALA A 60 1.96 4.80 -0.42
C ALA A 60 2.68 3.46 -0.54
N GLU A 61 2.45 2.52 0.39
CA GLU A 61 3.01 1.17 0.33
C GLU A 61 2.55 0.43 -0.92
N GLU A 62 1.24 0.42 -1.20
CA GLU A 62 0.67 -0.24 -2.39
C GLU A 62 1.21 0.37 -3.70
N LEU A 63 1.29 1.71 -3.77
CA LEU A 63 1.81 2.41 -4.92
C LEU A 63 3.29 2.11 -5.15
N ASN A 64 4.13 2.23 -4.11
CA ASN A 64 5.56 1.90 -4.19
C ASN A 64 5.76 0.47 -4.69
N THR A 65 4.95 -0.43 -4.17
CA THR A 65 4.93 -1.85 -4.47
C THR A 65 4.51 -2.16 -5.91
N CYS A 66 3.64 -1.34 -6.51
CA CYS A 66 3.29 -1.39 -7.93
C CYS A 66 4.38 -0.78 -8.82
N ILE A 67 4.97 0.34 -8.42
CA ILE A 67 6.11 0.96 -9.14
C ILE A 67 7.27 -0.02 -9.23
N LEU A 68 7.64 -0.67 -8.12
CA LEU A 68 8.70 -1.68 -8.09
C LEU A 68 8.41 -2.83 -9.07
N LYS A 69 7.16 -3.31 -9.13
CA LYS A 69 6.73 -4.31 -10.13
C LYS A 69 6.89 -3.81 -11.56
N CYS A 70 6.46 -2.58 -11.86
CA CYS A 70 6.57 -1.99 -13.20
C CYS A 70 8.03 -1.82 -13.64
N LEU A 71 8.92 -1.52 -12.69
CA LEU A 71 10.37 -1.42 -12.91
C LEU A 71 11.09 -2.77 -12.89
N ASN A 72 10.36 -3.87 -12.66
CA ASN A 72 10.89 -5.22 -12.49
C ASN A 72 11.95 -5.32 -11.36
N ILE A 73 11.80 -4.50 -10.32
CA ILE A 73 12.61 -4.50 -9.11
C ILE A 73 11.84 -5.28 -8.03
N PRO A 74 12.49 -6.17 -7.26
CA PRO A 74 11.81 -6.91 -6.20
C PRO A 74 11.21 -5.94 -5.15
N ARG A 75 9.98 -6.24 -4.73
CA ARG A 75 9.21 -5.47 -3.72
C ARG A 75 9.91 -5.41 -2.36
N VAL A 76 10.66 -6.46 -2.04
CA VAL A 76 11.40 -6.64 -0.79
C VAL A 76 12.86 -6.74 -1.15
N ASN A 77 13.73 -6.08 -0.38
CA ASN A 77 15.17 -6.21 -0.57
C ASN A 77 15.54 -7.72 -0.51
N PRO A 78 16.32 -8.26 -1.47
CA PRO A 78 16.74 -9.66 -1.46
C PRO A 78 17.33 -10.11 -0.11
N ILE A 79 18.04 -9.22 0.60
CA ILE A 79 18.59 -9.49 1.93
C ILE A 79 17.47 -9.65 2.96
N GLU A 80 16.48 -8.76 2.97
CA GLU A 80 15.34 -8.86 3.88
C GLU A 80 14.53 -10.14 3.62
N MET A 81 14.37 -10.52 2.35
CA MET A 81 13.74 -11.79 1.98
C MET A 81 14.52 -13.00 2.48
N LEU A 82 15.86 -13.00 2.31
CA LEU A 82 16.72 -14.06 2.84
C LEU A 82 16.63 -14.17 4.36
N LEU A 83 16.63 -13.05 5.09
CA LEU A 83 16.54 -13.05 6.54
C LEU A 83 15.18 -13.59 7.02
N LYS A 84 14.08 -13.22 6.35
CA LYS A 84 12.75 -13.81 6.62
C LYS A 84 12.76 -15.31 6.40
N GLN A 85 13.39 -15.78 5.31
CA GLN A 85 13.46 -17.21 5.02
C GLN A 85 14.33 -17.97 6.05
N VAL A 86 15.45 -17.38 6.48
CA VAL A 86 16.30 -17.94 7.54
C VAL A 86 15.53 -18.06 8.85
N GLN A 87 14.74 -17.04 9.22
CA GLN A 87 13.89 -17.09 10.42
C GLN A 87 12.91 -18.27 10.35
N VAL A 88 12.21 -18.46 9.22
CA VAL A 88 11.29 -19.59 9.02
C VAL A 88 12.03 -20.95 9.13
N CYS A 89 13.25 -21.05 8.59
CA CYS A 89 14.05 -22.26 8.71
C CYS A 89 14.49 -22.55 10.15
N LEU A 90 14.80 -21.52 10.94
CA LEU A 90 15.13 -21.66 12.36
C LEU A 90 13.91 -22.12 13.16
N ASP A 91 12.75 -21.51 12.92
CA ASP A 91 11.50 -21.88 13.59
C ASP A 91 11.16 -23.36 13.30
N ALA A 92 11.27 -23.79 12.04
CA ALA A 92 11.06 -25.19 11.64
C ALA A 92 12.11 -26.17 12.19
N ALA A 93 13.34 -25.71 12.46
CA ALA A 93 14.39 -26.51 13.08
C ALA A 93 14.15 -26.69 14.58
N LEU A 94 13.63 -25.65 15.25
CA LEU A 94 13.21 -25.71 16.66
C LEU A 94 12.04 -26.66 16.87
N GLU A 95 11.05 -26.66 15.96
CA GLU A 95 9.95 -27.64 15.97
C GLU A 95 10.42 -29.10 15.83
N ARG A 96 11.63 -29.32 15.31
CA ARG A 96 12.26 -30.64 15.16
C ARG A 96 13.30 -30.94 16.25
N ASP A 97 13.28 -30.19 17.36
CA ASP A 97 14.20 -30.32 18.50
C ASP A 97 15.68 -30.12 18.14
N ILE A 98 15.99 -29.39 17.07
CA ILE A 98 17.37 -29.01 16.74
C ILE A 98 17.76 -27.82 17.62
N ALA A 99 18.23 -28.11 18.83
CA ALA A 99 18.59 -27.09 19.83
C ALA A 99 19.62 -26.05 19.34
N SER A 100 20.51 -26.43 18.41
CA SER A 100 21.48 -25.51 17.82
C SER A 100 20.85 -24.33 17.07
N ALA A 101 19.60 -24.47 16.60
CA ALA A 101 18.88 -23.38 15.94
C ALA A 101 18.51 -22.24 16.93
N ALA A 102 18.33 -22.53 18.22
CA ALA A 102 18.01 -21.53 19.24
C ALA A 102 19.16 -20.55 19.51
N LEU A 103 20.39 -20.92 19.11
CA LEU A 103 21.60 -20.12 19.33
C LEU A 103 21.81 -19.05 18.26
N VAL A 104 21.04 -19.09 17.17
CA VAL A 104 21.20 -18.18 16.03
C VAL A 104 20.18 -17.06 16.12
N ASN A 105 20.63 -15.82 16.28
CA ASN A 105 19.78 -14.64 16.14
C ASN A 105 20.06 -13.97 14.79
N VAL A 106 19.06 -14.02 13.91
CA VAL A 106 19.13 -13.47 12.54
C VAL A 106 19.44 -11.96 12.54
N LYS A 107 19.09 -11.24 13.61
CA LYS A 107 19.38 -9.79 13.74
C LYS A 107 20.86 -9.49 13.91
N ASP A 108 21.64 -10.43 14.43
CA ASP A 108 23.08 -10.24 14.63
C ASP A 108 23.87 -10.29 13.31
N CYS A 109 23.24 -10.81 12.24
CA CYS A 109 23.79 -10.87 10.89
C CYS A 109 23.60 -9.57 10.09
N LEU A 110 22.82 -8.62 10.60
CA LEU A 110 22.63 -7.29 10.03
C LEU A 110 23.55 -6.28 10.76
N LYS A 111 24.82 -6.20 10.36
CA LYS A 111 25.74 -5.14 10.78
C LYS A 111 26.03 -4.17 9.65
#